data_AF-A0A7X1KB82-F1
#
_entry.id   AF-A0A7X1KB82-F1
#
_cell.length_a   1.000
_cell.length_b   1.000
_cell.length_c   1.000
_cell.angle_alpha   90.00
_cell.angle_beta   90.00
_cell.angle_gamma   90.00
#
_symmetry.space_group_name_H-M   'P 1'
#
loop_
_entity.id
_entity.type
_entity.pdbx_description
1 polymer ?
#
loop_
_entity_poly.entity_id
_entity_poly.type
_entity_poly.pdbx_seq_one_letter_code
_entity_poly.pdbx_strand_id
1 'polypeptide(L)'
;MSTSADQTLRQILADVLGLDPARVARFDRDTGLFGHLPELDSMSVAGLLTEIEDRLGFIIDDDDVDGELLETYGSLLAFIEARLASA
;
A
#
# COMPACT_ATOMS: atom_id res chain seq x y z
N MET A 1 -14.15 -6.85 -9.18
CA MET A 1 -12.96 -7.43 -9.82
C MET A 1 -11.77 -6.78 -9.15
N SER A 2 -10.96 -7.51 -8.39
CA SER A 2 -9.72 -6.94 -7.85
C SER A 2 -8.76 -6.68 -9.00
N THR A 3 -8.30 -5.44 -9.14
CA THR A 3 -7.30 -5.02 -10.10
C THR A 3 -5.95 -5.67 -9.76
N SER A 4 -5.06 -5.85 -10.74
CA SER A 4 -3.71 -6.39 -10.49
C SER A 4 -2.94 -5.60 -9.42
N ALA A 5 -3.18 -4.29 -9.32
CA ALA A 5 -2.61 -3.41 -8.29
C ALA A 5 -3.03 -3.80 -6.87
N ASP A 6 -4.31 -4.15 -6.65
CA ASP A 6 -4.84 -4.59 -5.34
C ASP A 6 -4.12 -5.84 -4.86
N GLN A 7 -3.93 -6.82 -5.74
CA GLN A 7 -3.25 -8.06 -5.40
C GLN A 7 -1.78 -7.83 -5.05
N THR A 8 -1.07 -7.04 -5.85
CA THR A 8 0.34 -6.68 -5.59
C THR A 8 0.49 -5.92 -4.28
N LEU A 9 -0.38 -4.92 -4.03
CA LEU A 9 -0.34 -4.14 -2.79
C LEU A 9 -0.58 -5.02 -1.55
N ARG A 10 -1.52 -5.97 -1.62
CA ARG A 10 -1.77 -6.92 -0.51
C ARG A 10 -0.57 -7.82 -0.26
N GLN A 11 0.11 -8.26 -1.32
CA GLN A 11 1.31 -9.07 -1.19
C GLN A 11 2.46 -8.28 -0.55
N ILE A 12 2.65 -7.02 -0.96
CA ILE A 12 3.68 -6.14 -0.38
C ILE A 12 3.41 -5.87 1.09
N LEU A 13 2.16 -5.55 1.46
CA LEU A 13 1.78 -5.38 2.86
C LEU A 13 2.01 -6.66 3.68
N ALA A 14 1.68 -7.83 3.13
CA ALA A 14 1.93 -9.11 3.80
C ALA A 14 3.43 -9.36 4.02
N ASP A 15 4.25 -9.05 3.03
CA ASP A 15 5.69 -9.31 3.04
C ASP A 15 6.45 -8.32 3.95
N VAL A 16 6.16 -7.02 3.81
CA VAL A 16 6.80 -5.94 4.58
C VAL A 16 6.38 -5.98 6.05
N LEU A 17 5.08 -6.16 6.32
CA LEU A 17 4.55 -6.18 7.69
C LEU A 17 4.58 -7.58 8.33
N GLY A 18 5.03 -8.60 7.59
CA GLY A 18 5.03 -10.00 8.05
C GLY A 18 3.63 -10.53 8.38
N LEU A 19 2.60 -10.03 7.70
CA LEU A 19 1.22 -10.41 7.93
C LEU A 19 0.80 -11.61 7.09
N ASP A 20 -0.13 -12.40 7.61
CA ASP A 20 -0.70 -13.52 6.87
C ASP A 20 -1.44 -13.00 5.61
N PRO A 21 -1.17 -13.53 4.40
CA PRO A 21 -1.87 -13.14 3.18
C PRO A 21 -3.40 -13.24 3.31
N ALA A 22 -3.91 -14.18 4.10
CA ALA A 22 -5.34 -14.31 4.37
C ALA A 22 -5.89 -13.18 5.24
N ARG A 23 -5.07 -12.55 6.09
CA ARG A 23 -5.43 -11.35 6.85
C ARG A 23 -5.50 -10.15 5.91
N VAL A 24 -4.46 -9.94 5.10
CA VAL A 24 -4.40 -8.80 4.18
C VAL A 24 -5.45 -8.94 3.07
N ALA A 25 -5.81 -10.16 2.67
CA ALA A 25 -6.93 -10.42 1.74
C ALA A 25 -8.31 -9.99 2.27
N ARG A 26 -8.45 -9.79 3.58
CA ARG A 26 -9.68 -9.26 4.20
C ARG A 26 -9.69 -7.74 4.32
N PHE A 27 -8.62 -7.05 3.95
CA PHE A 27 -8.59 -5.60 3.98
C PHE A 27 -9.55 -5.04 2.93
N ASP A 28 -10.37 -4.10 3.35
CA ASP A 28 -11.26 -3.33 2.50
C ASP A 28 -10.73 -1.88 2.36
N ARG A 29 -11.35 -1.08 1.50
CA ARG A 29 -10.95 0.31 1.25
C ARG A 29 -11.04 1.17 2.52
N ASP A 30 -12.00 0.88 3.40
CA ASP A 30 -12.17 1.56 4.68
C ASP A 30 -11.20 1.06 5.77
N THR A 31 -10.31 0.11 5.46
CA THR A 31 -9.35 -0.40 6.44
C THR A 31 -8.23 0.61 6.65
N GLY A 32 -8.13 1.13 7.87
CA GLY A 32 -7.04 1.99 8.28
C GLY A 32 -5.70 1.26 8.23
N LEU A 33 -4.69 1.87 7.61
CA LEU A 33 -3.32 1.36 7.55
C LEU A 33 -2.45 2.10 8.56
N PHE A 34 -2.12 3.36 8.30
CA PHE A 34 -1.25 4.16 9.17
C PHE A 34 -1.95 4.55 10.48
N GLY A 35 -1.24 4.36 11.59
CA GLY A 35 -1.76 4.57 12.94
C GLY A 35 -2.79 3.53 13.43
N HIS A 36 -3.37 2.74 12.53
CA HIS A 36 -4.35 1.68 12.84
C HIS A 36 -3.70 0.30 12.93
N LEU A 37 -2.71 0.02 12.08
CA LEU A 37 -1.91 -1.19 12.16
C LEU A 37 -0.68 -0.94 13.04
N PRO A 38 -0.53 -1.64 14.17
CA PRO A 38 0.67 -1.54 14.99
C PRO A 38 1.93 -1.99 14.26
N GLU A 39 1.79 -2.80 13.21
CA GLU A 39 2.90 -3.27 12.37
C GLU A 39 3.39 -2.22 11.37
N LEU A 40 2.53 -1.26 10.98
CA LEU A 40 2.92 -0.20 10.04
C LEU A 40 3.51 0.98 10.81
N ASP A 41 4.78 0.86 11.17
CA ASP A 41 5.56 1.90 11.84
C ASP A 41 6.31 2.83 10.85
N SER A 42 6.90 3.92 11.36
CA SER A 42 7.59 4.92 10.54
C SER A 42 8.78 4.36 9.75
N MET A 43 9.43 3.28 10.19
CA MET A 43 10.50 2.62 9.43
C MET A 43 9.92 1.67 8.38
N SER A 44 8.85 0.95 8.72
CA SER A 44 8.17 0.03 7.79
C SER A 44 7.49 0.76 6.63
N VAL A 45 7.02 2.01 6.81
CA VAL A 45 6.48 2.83 5.70
C VAL A 45 7.51 3.05 4.60
N ALA A 46 8.75 3.40 4.96
CA ALA A 46 9.81 3.61 3.97
C ALA A 46 10.08 2.34 3.15
N GLY A 47 10.17 1.18 3.82
CA GLY A 47 10.33 -0.11 3.14
C GLY A 47 9.11 -0.49 2.28
N LEU A 48 7.90 -0.19 2.75
CA LEU A 48 6.66 -0.41 2.00
C LEU A 48 6.67 0.37 0.69
N LEU A 49 7.00 1.67 0.74
CA LEU A 49 7.05 2.53 -0.44
C LEU A 49 8.09 2.01 -1.44
N THR A 50 9.30 1.68 -0.98
CA THR A 50 10.36 1.12 -1.84
C THR A 50 9.94 -0.20 -2.51
N GLU A 51 9.28 -1.12 -1.79
CA GLU A 51 8.78 -2.37 -2.39
C GLU A 51 7.64 -2.12 -3.39
N ILE A 52 6.77 -1.13 -3.12
CA ILE A 52 5.72 -0.72 -4.06
C ILE A 52 6.36 -0.19 -5.35
N GLU A 53 7.37 0.67 -5.24
CA GLU A 53 8.09 1.21 -6.39
C GLU A 53 8.76 0.11 -7.23
N ASP A 54 9.46 -0.82 -6.58
CA ASP A 54 10.18 -1.91 -7.25
C ASP A 54 9.23 -2.87 -7.97
N ARG A 55 8.13 -3.27 -7.30
CA ARG A 55 7.20 -4.26 -7.87
C ARG A 55 6.25 -3.69 -8.91
N LEU A 56 5.87 -2.42 -8.78
CA LEU A 56 4.95 -1.78 -9.70
C LEU A 56 5.67 -0.97 -10.78
N GLY A 57 6.95 -0.71 -10.62
CA GLY A 57 7.80 -0.08 -11.63
C GLY A 57 7.54 1.41 -11.81
N PHE A 58 7.11 2.11 -10.76
CA PHE A 58 6.98 3.57 -10.75
C PHE A 58 7.66 4.17 -9.52
N ILE A 59 7.93 5.47 -9.56
CA ILE A 59 8.51 6.22 -8.44
C ILE A 59 7.41 6.99 -7.72
N ILE A 60 7.40 6.90 -6.39
CA ILE A 60 6.56 7.68 -5.49
C ILE A 60 7.41 8.83 -4.96
N ASP A 61 7.03 10.06 -5.27
CA ASP A 61 7.74 11.21 -4.72
C ASP A 61 7.36 11.40 -3.24
N ASP A 62 8.25 12.01 -2.45
CA ASP A 62 7.94 12.31 -1.04
C ASP A 62 6.76 13.28 -0.94
N ASP A 63 6.65 14.20 -1.92
CA ASP A 63 5.49 15.09 -2.11
C ASP A 63 4.20 14.34 -2.51
N ASP A 64 4.31 13.12 -3.08
CA ASP A 64 3.16 12.26 -3.40
C ASP A 64 2.70 11.45 -2.17
N VAL A 65 3.47 11.38 -1.08
CA VAL A 65 3.13 10.61 0.13
C VAL A 65 2.63 11.53 1.25
N ASP A 66 1.36 11.89 1.18
CA ASP A 66 0.69 12.51 2.32
C ASP A 66 0.31 11.47 3.39
N GLY A 67 0.31 11.89 4.66
CA GLY A 67 -0.17 11.05 5.77
C GLY A 67 -1.62 10.57 5.60
N GLU A 68 -2.43 11.31 4.83
CA GLU A 68 -3.80 10.94 4.45
C GLU A 68 -3.86 9.83 3.39
N LEU A 69 -2.84 9.71 2.52
CA LEU A 69 -2.76 8.63 1.53
C LEU A 69 -2.50 7.27 2.16
N LEU A 70 -1.68 7.26 3.21
CA LEU A 70 -1.40 6.07 4.00
C LEU A 70 -2.45 5.82 5.11
N GLU A 71 -3.45 6.70 5.26
CA GLU A 71 -4.47 6.55 6.29
C GLU A 71 -5.29 5.28 6.08
N THR A 72 -5.69 4.99 4.83
CA THR A 72 -6.51 3.83 4.49
C THR A 72 -5.96 3.04 3.30
N TYR A 73 -6.30 1.75 3.27
CA TYR A 73 -5.96 0.87 2.14
C TYR A 73 -6.59 1.35 0.82
N GLY A 74 -7.79 1.93 0.89
CA GLY A 74 -8.48 2.48 -0.28
C GLY A 74 -7.77 3.68 -0.89
N SER A 75 -7.30 4.62 -0.06
CA SER A 75 -6.55 5.80 -0.51
C SER A 75 -5.26 5.39 -1.24
N LEU A 76 -4.47 4.49 -0.62
CA LEU A 76 -3.23 4.01 -1.20
C LEU A 76 -3.47 3.24 -2.51
N LEU A 77 -4.46 2.36 -2.55
CA LEU A 77 -4.80 1.61 -3.76
C LEU A 77 -5.24 2.54 -4.90
N ALA A 78 -6.09 3.52 -4.60
CA ALA A 78 -6.58 4.46 -5.61
C ALA A 78 -5.44 5.29 -6.22
N PHE A 79 -4.48 5.73 -5.40
CA PHE A 79 -3.29 6.43 -5.85
C PHE A 79 -2.45 5.57 -6.80
N ILE A 80 -2.19 4.32 -6.42
CA ILE A 80 -1.45 3.36 -7.23
C ILE A 80 -2.15 3.11 -8.57
N GLU A 81 -3.46 2.87 -8.55
CA GLU A 81 -4.25 2.66 -9.76
C GLU A 81 -4.21 3.88 -10.68
N ALA A 82 -4.27 5.09 -10.12
CA ALA A 82 -4.18 6.33 -10.89
C ALA A 82 -2.79 6.51 -11.54
N ARG A 83 -1.72 6.17 -10.83
CA ARG A 83 -0.35 6.18 -11.38
C ARG A 83 -0.18 5.16 -12.51
N LEU A 84 -0.65 3.94 -12.31
CA LEU A 84 -0.58 2.88 -13.33
C LEU A 84 -1.45 3.18 -14.56
N ALA A 85 -2.56 3.90 -14.40
CA ALA A 85 -3.39 4.34 -15.52
C ALA A 85 -2.78 5.50 -16.31
N SER A 86 -1.85 6.25 -15.69
CA SER A 86 -1.18 7.41 -16.28
C SER A 86 0.22 7.09 -16.84
N ALA A 87 0.68 5.85 -16.68
CA ALA A 87 1.97 5.32 -17.17
C ALA A 87 1.78 4.50 -18.46
#